data_AF-A0A0R2F0I9-F1
#
_entry.id   AF-A0A0R2F0I9-F1
#
_cell.length_a   1.000
_cell.length_b   1.000
_cell.length_c   1.000
_cell.angle_alpha   90.00
_cell.angle_beta   90.00
_cell.angle_gamma   90.00
#
_symmetry.space_group_name_H-M   'P 1'
#
loop_
_entity.id
_entity.type
_entity.pdbx_description
1 polymer ?
#
loop_
_entity_poly.entity_id
_entity_poly.type
_entity_poly.pdbx_seq_one_letter_code
_entity_poly.pdbx_strand_id
1 'polypeptide(L)' 'MMTPADIRVQLKLGLLFTVGVIVLIAISIYQIRHDHRLDLKTTLPLLIVAIFMIGVLGMLVQL' A
#
# COMPACT_ATOMS: atom_id res chain seq x y z
N MET A 1 -7.06 -13.61 23.03
CA MET A 1 -5.89 -12.79 23.43
C MET A 1 -4.82 -13.00 22.38
N MET A 2 -4.27 -11.92 21.84
CA MET A 2 -3.19 -11.98 20.86
C MET A 2 -1.90 -12.41 21.55
N THR A 3 -1.17 -13.38 21.01
CA THR A 3 0.11 -13.81 21.60
C THR A 3 1.23 -12.83 21.25
N PRO A 4 2.33 -12.78 22.02
CA PRO A 4 3.51 -11.99 21.65
C PRO A 4 4.10 -12.35 20.28
N ALA A 5 3.90 -13.60 19.82
CA ALA A 5 4.30 -14.03 18.50
C ALA A 5 3.42 -13.40 17.41
N ASP A 6 2.10 -13.35 17.63
CA ASP A 6 1.14 -12.74 16.71
C ASP A 6 1.41 -11.23 16.55
N ILE A 7 1.67 -10.53 17.67
CA ILE A 7 2.01 -9.08 17.67
C ILE A 7 3.27 -8.83 16.83
N ARG A 8 4.29 -9.69 16.94
CA ARG A 8 5.54 -9.55 16.17
C ARG A 8 5.32 -9.76 14.69
N VAL A 9 4.47 -10.71 14.31
CA VAL A 9 4.10 -10.97 12.92
C VAL A 9 3.32 -9.78 12.35
N GLN A 10 2.37 -9.26 13.11
CA GLN A 10 1.56 -8.11 12.72
C GLN A 10 2.40 -6.84 12.53
N LEU A 11 3.36 -6.56 13.42
CA LEU A 11 4.30 -5.45 13.25
C LEU A 11 5.12 -5.57 11.95
N LYS A 12 5.61 -6.79 11.64
CA LYS A 12 6.36 -7.04 10.39
C LYS A 12 5.49 -6.85 9.16
N LEU A 13 4.26 -7.35 9.19
CA LEU A 13 3.28 -7.19 8.11
C LEU A 13 2.91 -5.73 7.91
N GLY A 14 2.68 -4.98 9.00
CA GLY A 14 2.38 -3.54 8.95
C GLY A 14 3.51 -2.73 8.33
N LEU A 15 4.76 -3.03 8.71
CA LEU A 15 5.95 -2.42 8.10
C LEU A 15 6.05 -2.75 6.61
N LEU A 16 5.90 -4.03 6.24
CA LEU A 16 5.98 -4.47 4.84
C LEU A 16 4.92 -3.78 3.97
N PHE A 17 3.67 -3.73 4.46
CA PHE A 17 2.58 -3.06 3.75
C PHE A 17 2.81 -1.55 3.65
N THR A 18 3.30 -0.91 4.70
CA THR A 18 3.61 0.54 4.69
C THR A 18 4.67 0.86 3.63
N VAL A 19 5.75 0.08 3.56
CA VAL A 19 6.79 0.24 2.53
C VAL A 19 6.19 0.01 1.14
N GLY A 20 5.34 -1.02 0.97
CA GLY A 20 4.64 -1.27 -0.29
C GLY A 20 3.79 -0.10 -0.78
N VAL A 21 3.03 0.53 0.13
CA VAL A 21 2.23 1.72 -0.18
C VAL A 21 3.09 2.91 -0.58
N ILE A 22 4.21 3.16 0.11
CA ILE A 22 5.13 4.25 -0.22
C ILE A 22 5.70 4.07 -1.64
N VAL A 23 6.11 2.84 -1.99
CA VAL A 23 6.61 2.52 -3.33
C VAL A 23 5.52 2.74 -4.39
N LEU A 24 4.30 2.31 -4.13
CA LEU A 24 3.15 2.51 -5.02
C LEU A 24 2.86 3.98 -5.29
N ILE A 25 2.88 4.81 -4.23
CA ILE A 25 2.72 6.25 -4.33
C ILE A 25 3.88 6.87 -5.13
N ALA A 26 5.12 6.46 -4.86
CA ALA A 26 6.29 6.97 -5.57
C ALA A 26 6.24 6.67 -7.07
N ILE A 27 5.87 5.44 -7.45
CA ILE A 27 5.71 5.04 -8.86
C ILE A 27 4.56 5.81 -9.51
N SER A 28 3.44 5.98 -8.80
CA SER A 28 2.29 6.75 -9.31
C SER A 28 2.71 8.20 -9.60
N ILE A 29 3.40 8.85 -8.67
CA ILE A 29 3.92 10.22 -8.84
C ILE A 29 4.93 10.28 -9.99
N TYR A 30 5.83 9.30 -10.08
CA TYR A 30 6.81 9.22 -11.15
C TYR A 30 6.14 9.13 -12.53
N GLN A 31 5.18 8.22 -12.72
CA GLN A 31 4.44 8.08 -13.97
C GLN A 31 3.68 9.36 -14.34
N ILE A 32 2.99 9.99 -13.38
CA ILE A 32 2.28 11.26 -13.61
C ILE A 32 3.24 12.37 -14.07
N ARG A 33 4.44 12.43 -13.47
CA ARG A 33 5.45 13.43 -13.81
C ARG A 33 6.11 13.17 -15.16
N HIS A 34 6.38 11.91 -15.50
CA HIS A 34 7.10 11.55 -16.72
C HIS A 34 6.20 11.56 -17.96
N ASP A 35 4.99 11.03 -17.86
CA ASP A 35 4.12 10.86 -19.03
C ASP A 35 3.21 12.08 -19.28
N HIS A 36 3.16 13.05 -18.35
CA HIS A 36 2.30 14.25 -18.37
C HIS A 36 0.80 14.00 -18.65
N ARG A 37 0.39 12.74 -18.76
CA ARG A 37 -0.98 12.28 -18.91
C ARG A 37 -1.19 11.20 -17.87
N LEU A 38 -2.33 11.28 -17.20
CA LEU A 38 -2.87 10.16 -16.45
C LEU A 38 -3.31 9.11 -17.48
N ASP A 39 -2.43 8.18 -17.83
CA ASP A 39 -2.84 7.03 -18.61
C ASP A 39 -3.77 6.18 -17.72
N LEU A 40 -5.06 6.28 -18.02
CA LEU A 40 -6.11 5.60 -17.28
C LEU A 40 -5.92 4.07 -17.30
N LYS A 41 -5.19 3.52 -18.28
CA LYS A 41 -4.94 2.07 -18.34
C LYS A 41 -3.91 1.58 -17.32
N THR A 42 -2.98 2.43 -16.91
CA THR A 42 -1.88 2.07 -16.00
C THR A 42 -2.05 2.71 -14.62
N THR A 43 -2.51 3.96 -14.58
CA THR A 43 -2.69 4.70 -13.34
C THR A 43 -3.94 4.24 -12.56
N LEU A 44 -5.03 3.88 -13.25
CA LEU A 44 -6.25 3.41 -12.59
C LEU A 44 -6.03 2.09 -11.84
N PRO A 45 -5.38 1.05 -12.42
CA PRO A 45 -5.00 -0.14 -11.66
C PRO A 45 -4.10 0.18 -10.46
N LEU A 46 -3.10 1.04 -10.60
CA LEU A 46 -2.22 1.44 -9.49
C LEU A 46 -3.03 2.06 -8.34
N LEU A 47 -3.99 2.92 -8.67
CA LEU A 47 -4.81 3.61 -7.69
C LEU A 47 -5.76 2.64 -6.95
N ILE A 48 -6.32 1.66 -7.66
CA ILE A 48 -7.11 0.57 -7.06
C ILE A 48 -6.25 -0.26 -6.10
N VAL A 49 -5.04 -0.64 -6.51
CA VAL A 49 -4.11 -1.40 -5.67
C VAL A 49 -3.70 -0.59 -4.44
N ALA A 50 -3.46 0.72 -4.59
CA ALA A 50 -3.13 1.60 -3.46
C ALA A 50 -4.27 1.67 -2.45
N ILE A 51 -5.52 1.85 -2.91
CA ILE A 51 -6.71 1.85 -2.04
C ILE A 51 -6.85 0.49 -1.32
N PHE A 52 -6.66 -0.61 -2.04
CA PHE A 52 -6.71 -1.95 -1.46
C PHE A 52 -5.65 -2.12 -0.36
N MET A 53 -4.40 -1.71 -0.60
CA MET A 53 -3.33 -1.80 0.39
C MET A 53 -3.60 -0.94 1.64
N ILE A 54 -4.19 0.25 1.48
CA ILE A 54 -4.62 1.08 2.60
C ILE A 54 -5.71 0.38 3.42
N GLY A 55 -6.67 -0.26 2.74
CA GLY A 55 -7.71 -1.07 3.40
C GLY A 55 -7.14 -2.23 4.20
N VAL A 56 -6.17 -2.96 3.63
CA VAL A 56 -5.48 -4.06 4.32
C VAL A 56 -4.70 -3.53 5.53
N LEU A 57 -4.02 -2.38 5.42
CA LEU A 57 -3.37 -1.72 6.56
C LEU A 57 -4.36 -1.37 7.68
N GLY A 58 -5.52 -0.81 7.32
CA GLY A 58 -6.58 -0.49 8.28
C GLY A 58 -7.05 -1.73 9.05
N MET A 59 -7.29 -2.84 8.33
CA MET A 59 -7.65 -4.12 8.96
C MET A 59 -6.52 -4.65 9.84
N LEU A 60 -5.27 -4.55 9.36
CA LEU A 60 -4.11 -5.04 10.09
C LEU A 60 -3.81 -4.24 11.36
N VAL A 61 -4.22 -2.97 11.43
CA VAL A 61 -4.10 -2.12 12.63
C VAL A 61 -5.27 -2.32 13.60
N GLN A 62 -6.44 -2.75 13.11
CA GLN A 62 -7.63 -3.01 13.93
C GLN A 62 -7.65 -4.39 14.59
N LEU A 63 -6.91 -5.36 14.06
CA LEU A 63 -6.70 -6.68 14.66
C LEU A 63 -5.73 -6.63 15.85
#